data_AF-A0AA89CCL5-F1
#
_entry.id   AF-A0AA89CCL5-F1
#
_cell.length_a   1.000
_cell.length_b   1.000
_cell.length_c   1.000
_cell.angle_alpha   90.00
_cell.angle_beta   90.00
_cell.angle_gamma   90.00
#
_symmetry.space_group_name_H-M   'P 1'
#
loop_
_entity.id
_entity.type
_entity.pdbx_description
1 polymer ?
#
loop_
_entity_poly.entity_id
_entity_poly.type
_entity_poly.pdbx_seq_one_letter_code
_entity_poly.pdbx_strand_id
1 'polypeptide(L)'
;MLRYYPRENISFPDNQYPPHNMPLVAWSNCHEFVNLGYLRNENVTISINSTFPEKLVLDLRRAYFSSVSWIDSLVGRVLTELQTLDLADNTVVSLVGDHGWQLGEHGEWCKSTNFELSTRVPMMLHIPVVTDKGIVSEQVAELVDLFPTITDAVGLCELCVEGLRLLPMISNPNKPLKAAAFSLHRRHVNSTATAMGYSIRTQRYRYTEWVKFSDGPLFETDWSVLFGVELYDHQTDPDEIINRAHYESYREVRHTLSKQLRDGWRQSVHTLPDNQYPPHNMPLVAWSNCYEFVNFGYLRNENVTISINSTFPEKLVLDLRRAYFSSVSWVDSLVGRVLTELQTLGLADNTVVSLVGDHGWQLGEHGEWCKSTNFELSTRVPMMLHIPGVTNNGIVSEQIAELVDLFPTITDAVGLGPLSTCPENSSKIELCAEGVSLLPMISNPNKPLKKAAFSLHRRQVNSTATAMGYSIRTQQYRYTEWVKFSDGPLFETDWSVLFGVELYDHGTDPDENINKAHYESYREVRHTLSKQLRDGWRQSVYAVSGVTGMEGRMDNGLVLLGLLITLSIIKTE
;
A
#
# COMPACT_ATOMS: atom_id res chain seq x y z
N MET A 1 -11.02 9.98 42.30
CA MET A 1 -11.51 9.31 41.08
C MET A 1 -12.72 8.42 41.33
N LEU A 2 -12.73 7.52 42.33
CA LEU A 2 -13.88 6.66 42.67
C LEU A 2 -15.24 7.37 42.89
N ARG A 3 -15.24 8.68 43.22
CA ARG A 3 -16.47 9.49 43.35
C ARG A 3 -17.22 9.71 42.02
N TYR A 4 -16.51 9.64 40.89
CA TYR A 4 -17.10 9.77 39.55
C TYR A 4 -17.73 8.47 39.06
N TYR A 5 -17.48 7.36 39.76
CA TYR A 5 -18.01 6.03 39.46
C TYR A 5 -18.78 5.52 40.68
N PRO A 6 -19.98 6.06 40.96
CA PRO A 6 -20.80 5.58 42.06
C PRO A 6 -21.16 4.10 41.85
N ARG A 7 -21.22 3.33 42.93
CA ARG A 7 -21.30 1.85 42.87
C ARG A 7 -22.58 1.39 42.17
N GLU A 8 -23.67 2.10 42.41
CA GLU A 8 -24.99 1.91 41.82
C GLU A 8 -25.02 2.05 40.28
N ASN A 9 -24.00 2.68 39.69
CA ASN A 9 -23.85 2.82 38.23
C ASN A 9 -22.92 1.77 37.62
N ILE A 10 -22.39 0.84 38.42
CA ILE A 10 -21.53 -0.24 37.95
C ILE A 10 -22.37 -1.51 37.89
N SER A 11 -22.44 -2.11 36.71
CA SER A 11 -23.09 -3.39 36.48
C SER A 11 -22.05 -4.47 36.15
N PHE A 12 -22.50 -5.71 36.22
CA PHE A 12 -21.79 -6.81 35.56
C PHE A 12 -21.78 -6.61 34.04
N PRO A 13 -20.86 -7.29 33.33
CA PRO A 13 -21.02 -7.44 31.90
C PRO A 13 -22.26 -8.27 31.55
N ASP A 14 -22.73 -8.15 30.32
CA ASP A 14 -23.91 -8.90 29.86
C ASP A 14 -23.56 -10.36 29.51
N ASN A 15 -22.31 -10.63 29.11
CA ASN A 15 -21.80 -11.94 28.68
C ASN A 15 -20.94 -12.63 29.76
N GLN A 16 -21.43 -12.79 31.00
CA GLN A 16 -20.64 -13.27 32.17
C GLN A 16 -20.20 -14.74 32.13
N TYR A 17 -20.64 -15.50 31.15
CA TYR A 17 -20.39 -16.94 31.07
C TYR A 17 -19.59 -17.27 29.81
N PRO A 18 -18.81 -18.36 29.84
CA PRO A 18 -18.08 -18.82 28.66
C PRO A 18 -18.99 -18.95 27.43
N PRO A 19 -18.48 -18.66 26.23
CA PRO A 19 -19.26 -18.80 25.01
C PRO A 19 -19.84 -20.20 24.85
N HIS A 20 -21.04 -20.28 24.26
CA HIS A 20 -21.66 -21.55 23.93
C HIS A 20 -20.76 -22.35 22.97
N ASN A 21 -20.50 -23.62 23.29
CA ASN A 21 -19.61 -24.51 22.55
C ASN A 21 -18.13 -24.07 22.50
N MET A 22 -17.67 -23.23 23.44
CA MET A 22 -16.25 -22.95 23.58
C MET A 22 -15.48 -24.23 23.97
N PRO A 23 -14.35 -24.54 23.32
CA PRO A 23 -13.53 -25.69 23.69
C PRO A 23 -12.83 -25.44 25.03
N LEU A 24 -12.72 -26.47 25.87
CA LEU A 24 -12.14 -26.34 27.23
C LEU A 24 -10.71 -25.78 27.23
N VAL A 25 -9.93 -26.05 26.19
CA VAL A 25 -8.56 -25.53 26.05
C VAL A 25 -8.50 -24.00 25.96
N ALA A 26 -9.56 -23.33 25.50
CA ALA A 26 -9.61 -21.86 25.40
C ALA A 26 -9.78 -21.18 26.77
N TRP A 27 -10.47 -21.86 27.69
CA TRP A 27 -10.79 -21.35 29.03
C TRP A 27 -9.53 -21.02 29.84
N SER A 28 -9.53 -19.88 30.53
CA SER A 28 -8.53 -19.53 31.53
C SER A 28 -9.08 -19.83 32.92
N ASN A 29 -8.26 -20.40 33.79
CA ASN A 29 -8.56 -20.46 35.22
C ASN A 29 -8.27 -19.12 35.94
N CYS A 30 -8.18 -18.01 35.18
CA CYS A 30 -7.82 -16.69 35.71
C CYS A 30 -6.56 -16.72 36.59
N HIS A 31 -5.56 -17.57 36.26
CA HIS A 31 -4.40 -17.84 37.12
C HIS A 31 -3.68 -16.58 37.61
N GLU A 32 -3.49 -15.61 36.72
CA GLU A 32 -2.87 -14.33 37.06
C GLU A 32 -3.67 -13.62 38.16
N PHE A 33 -4.98 -13.53 37.96
CA PHE A 33 -5.88 -12.77 38.82
C PHE A 33 -6.03 -13.40 40.21
N VAL A 34 -6.25 -14.71 40.30
CA VAL A 34 -6.41 -15.42 41.59
C VAL A 34 -5.13 -15.42 42.44
N ASN A 35 -3.97 -15.20 41.83
CA ASN A 35 -2.69 -15.10 42.53
C ASN A 35 -2.28 -13.66 42.89
N LEU A 36 -3.12 -12.65 42.60
CA LEU A 36 -2.91 -11.29 43.07
C LEU A 36 -3.12 -11.19 44.59
N GLY A 37 -2.25 -10.44 45.26
CA GLY A 37 -1.99 -10.54 46.71
C GLY A 37 -3.21 -10.66 47.64
N TYR A 38 -4.27 -9.89 47.43
CA TYR A 38 -5.49 -9.99 48.27
C TYR A 38 -6.26 -11.30 48.05
N LEU A 39 -6.42 -11.74 46.80
CA LEU A 39 -7.16 -12.97 46.45
C LEU A 39 -6.35 -14.24 46.73
N ARG A 40 -5.03 -14.15 46.61
CA ARG A 40 -4.12 -15.26 46.96
C ARG A 40 -4.26 -15.68 48.42
N ASN A 41 -4.51 -14.73 49.32
CA ASN A 41 -4.67 -15.01 50.75
C ASN A 41 -6.04 -15.66 51.07
N GLU A 42 -7.01 -15.56 50.17
CA GLU A 42 -8.37 -16.11 50.34
C GLU A 42 -8.55 -17.50 49.69
N ASN A 43 -7.52 -18.07 49.05
CA ASN A 43 -7.57 -19.38 48.37
C ASN A 43 -8.77 -19.53 47.41
N VAL A 44 -9.13 -18.45 46.71
CA VAL A 44 -10.26 -18.46 45.77
C VAL A 44 -9.96 -19.40 44.60
N THR A 45 -10.82 -20.39 44.39
CA THR A 45 -10.77 -21.29 43.24
C THR A 45 -11.98 -21.03 42.35
N ILE A 46 -11.75 -20.99 41.04
CA ILE A 46 -12.81 -20.80 40.05
C ILE A 46 -12.97 -22.06 39.20
N SER A 47 -14.23 -22.46 39.03
CA SER A 47 -14.65 -23.46 38.07
C SER A 47 -15.18 -22.80 36.80
N ILE A 48 -15.14 -23.51 35.69
CA ILE A 48 -15.86 -23.11 34.47
C ILE A 48 -17.34 -22.87 34.80
N ASN A 49 -17.95 -21.83 34.23
CA ASN A 49 -19.32 -21.36 34.51
C ASN A 49 -19.57 -20.78 35.91
N SER A 50 -18.53 -20.40 36.66
CA SER A 50 -18.67 -19.65 37.91
C SER A 50 -18.18 -18.21 37.77
N THR A 51 -18.71 -17.31 38.60
CA THR A 51 -18.27 -15.91 38.71
C THR A 51 -17.76 -15.63 40.12
N PHE A 52 -16.94 -14.58 40.27
CA PHE A 52 -16.53 -14.04 41.56
C PHE A 52 -17.71 -13.42 42.32
N PRO A 53 -17.59 -13.27 43.66
CA PRO A 53 -18.62 -12.62 44.48
C PRO A 53 -19.00 -11.24 43.94
N GLU A 54 -20.29 -10.94 43.95
CA GLU A 54 -20.86 -9.70 43.38
C GLU A 54 -20.14 -8.44 43.84
N LYS A 55 -19.88 -8.38 45.15
CA LYS A 55 -19.20 -7.24 45.72
C LYS A 55 -17.84 -6.98 45.07
N LEU A 56 -17.07 -8.05 44.85
CA LEU A 56 -15.72 -8.01 44.30
C LEU A 56 -15.74 -7.58 42.83
N VAL A 57 -16.62 -8.17 42.01
CA VAL A 57 -16.76 -7.82 40.58
C VAL A 57 -17.04 -6.34 40.40
N LEU A 58 -18.03 -5.82 41.12
CA LEU A 58 -18.42 -4.41 41.04
C LEU A 58 -17.29 -3.48 41.53
N ASP A 59 -16.61 -3.82 42.63
CA ASP A 59 -15.51 -3.01 43.16
C ASP A 59 -14.32 -2.94 42.19
N LEU A 60 -14.01 -4.05 41.49
CA LEU A 60 -12.91 -4.10 40.52
C LEU A 60 -13.22 -3.39 39.22
N ARG A 61 -14.43 -3.57 38.67
CA ARG A 61 -14.88 -2.82 37.48
C ARG A 61 -14.86 -1.31 37.76
N ARG A 62 -15.37 -0.91 38.92
CA ARG A 62 -15.33 0.47 39.40
C ARG A 62 -13.89 0.99 39.51
N ALA A 63 -12.99 0.18 40.06
CA ALA A 63 -11.58 0.54 40.20
C ALA A 63 -10.91 0.68 38.83
N TYR A 64 -11.18 -0.23 37.89
CA TYR A 64 -10.64 -0.17 36.52
C TYR A 64 -11.09 1.10 35.81
N PHE A 65 -12.39 1.42 35.79
CA PHE A 65 -12.89 2.66 35.17
C PHE A 65 -12.30 3.91 35.84
N SER A 66 -12.16 3.89 37.16
CA SER A 66 -11.51 4.99 37.89
C SER A 66 -10.03 5.15 37.52
N SER A 67 -9.32 4.05 37.29
CA SER A 67 -7.94 4.04 36.83
C SER A 67 -7.82 4.59 35.41
N VAL A 68 -8.75 4.24 34.51
CA VAL A 68 -8.79 4.79 33.15
C VAL A 68 -8.92 6.32 33.17
N SER A 69 -9.90 6.87 33.90
CA SER A 69 -10.00 8.34 34.02
C SER A 69 -8.80 8.99 34.70
N TRP A 70 -8.13 8.27 35.60
CA TRP A 70 -6.92 8.80 36.22
C TRP A 70 -5.78 8.88 35.20
N ILE A 71 -5.54 7.83 34.43
CA ILE A 71 -4.56 7.83 33.35
C ILE A 71 -4.90 8.90 32.31
N ASP A 72 -6.15 9.03 31.90
CA ASP A 72 -6.61 10.10 31.00
C ASP A 72 -6.21 11.50 31.51
N SER A 73 -6.45 11.78 32.80
CA SER A 73 -6.03 13.06 33.41
C SER A 73 -4.50 13.25 33.42
N LEU A 74 -3.72 12.18 33.53
CA LEU A 74 -2.26 12.24 33.48
C LEU A 74 -1.75 12.46 32.05
N VAL A 75 -2.37 11.82 31.05
CA VAL A 75 -2.10 12.07 29.63
C VAL A 75 -2.38 13.54 29.31
N GLY A 76 -3.52 14.08 29.75
CA GLY A 76 -3.86 15.49 29.55
C GLY A 76 -2.82 16.46 30.14
N ARG A 77 -2.17 16.10 31.26
CA ARG A 77 -1.07 16.89 31.84
C ARG A 77 0.18 16.86 30.96
N VAL A 78 0.55 15.69 30.42
CA VAL A 78 1.70 15.57 29.50
C VAL A 78 1.45 16.38 28.23
N LEU A 79 0.25 16.28 27.65
CA LEU A 79 -0.11 17.02 26.43
C LEU A 79 -0.14 18.54 26.66
N THR A 80 -0.67 18.99 27.82
CA THR A 80 -0.64 20.42 28.21
C THR A 80 0.80 20.93 28.35
N GLU A 81 1.69 20.13 28.91
CA GLU A 81 3.09 20.51 29.08
C GLU A 81 3.81 20.59 27.72
N LEU A 82 3.58 19.64 26.80
CA LEU A 82 4.11 19.71 25.44
C LEU A 82 3.69 21.00 24.72
N GLN A 83 2.44 21.45 24.91
CA GLN A 83 1.96 22.73 24.38
C GLN A 83 2.63 23.92 25.05
N THR A 84 2.78 23.89 26.38
CA THR A 84 3.41 24.99 27.15
C THR A 84 4.88 25.18 26.78
N LEU A 85 5.56 24.10 26.43
CA LEU A 85 6.97 24.09 26.02
C LEU A 85 7.17 24.34 24.51
N ASP A 86 6.10 24.57 23.74
CA ASP A 86 6.15 24.74 22.28
C ASP A 86 6.78 23.53 21.54
N LEU A 87 6.54 22.33 22.07
CA LEU A 87 7.02 21.04 21.53
C LEU A 87 5.90 20.24 20.84
N ALA A 88 4.65 20.70 20.91
CA ALA A 88 3.53 19.95 20.35
C ALA A 88 3.66 19.75 18.83
N ASP A 89 4.12 20.77 18.10
CA ASP A 89 4.20 20.76 16.64
C ASP A 89 5.41 20.00 16.08
N ASN A 90 6.29 19.47 16.93
CA ASN A 90 7.46 18.67 16.52
C ASN A 90 7.56 17.32 17.25
N THR A 91 6.50 16.90 17.95
CA THR A 91 6.49 15.66 18.74
C THR A 91 5.46 14.67 18.18
N VAL A 92 5.91 13.47 17.83
CA VAL A 92 5.01 12.34 17.56
C VAL A 92 4.42 11.83 18.88
N VAL A 93 3.10 11.73 18.96
CA VAL A 93 2.39 11.17 20.11
C VAL A 93 1.66 9.91 19.70
N SER A 94 1.93 8.80 20.40
CA SER A 94 1.22 7.53 20.23
C SER A 94 0.62 7.10 21.56
N LEU A 95 -0.69 6.88 21.60
CA LEU A 95 -1.40 6.33 22.76
C LEU A 95 -1.91 4.94 22.39
N VAL A 96 -1.32 3.91 23.01
CA VAL A 96 -1.60 2.49 22.76
C VAL A 96 -1.76 1.70 24.05
N GLY A 97 -2.57 0.64 24.01
CA GLY A 97 -2.50 -0.45 24.98
C GLY A 97 -1.63 -1.59 24.43
N ASP A 98 -0.91 -2.32 25.28
CA ASP A 98 -0.13 -3.50 24.88
C ASP A 98 -1.03 -4.72 24.62
N HIS A 99 -2.15 -4.82 25.34
CA HIS A 99 -3.21 -5.78 25.14
C HIS A 99 -4.55 -5.22 25.66
N GLY A 100 -5.64 -5.91 25.33
CA GLY A 100 -6.97 -5.64 25.86
C GLY A 100 -7.13 -6.14 27.31
N TRP A 101 -8.36 -6.11 27.83
CA TRP A 101 -8.63 -6.56 29.21
C TRP A 101 -10.08 -7.01 29.41
N GLN A 102 -10.27 -8.11 30.13
CA GLN A 102 -11.54 -8.66 30.56
C GLN A 102 -11.77 -8.34 32.06
N LEU A 103 -12.98 -7.92 32.37
CA LEU A 103 -13.47 -7.49 33.68
C LEU A 103 -14.71 -8.30 34.09
N GLY A 104 -14.68 -9.62 33.81
CA GLY A 104 -15.76 -10.56 34.08
C GLY A 104 -16.51 -11.04 32.83
N GLU A 105 -16.26 -10.45 31.66
CA GLU A 105 -16.77 -10.95 30.38
C GLU A 105 -16.24 -12.39 30.16
N HIS A 106 -17.12 -13.29 29.73
CA HIS A 106 -16.91 -14.74 29.62
C HIS A 106 -16.54 -15.47 30.92
N GLY A 107 -16.75 -14.83 32.08
CA GLY A 107 -16.28 -15.33 33.37
C GLY A 107 -14.77 -15.18 33.54
N GLU A 108 -14.12 -14.45 32.64
CA GLU A 108 -12.68 -14.27 32.55
C GLU A 108 -12.27 -12.92 33.13
N TRP A 109 -11.05 -12.88 33.67
CA TRP A 109 -10.41 -11.69 34.20
C TRP A 109 -8.99 -11.59 33.68
N CYS A 110 -8.51 -10.35 33.51
CA CYS A 110 -7.22 -10.03 32.91
C CYS A 110 -7.24 -10.23 31.38
N LYS A 111 -6.18 -10.77 30.77
CA LYS A 111 -5.94 -10.69 29.32
C LYS A 111 -5.53 -11.99 28.65
N SER A 112 -5.38 -13.07 29.42
CA SER A 112 -4.73 -14.30 28.96
C SER A 112 -5.64 -15.15 28.08
N THR A 113 -6.24 -14.59 27.02
CA THR A 113 -7.15 -15.24 26.08
C THR A 113 -6.96 -14.66 24.67
N ASN A 114 -7.45 -15.35 23.64
CA ASN A 114 -7.48 -14.85 22.26
C ASN A 114 -8.79 -14.12 21.91
N PHE A 115 -9.65 -13.83 22.89
CA PHE A 115 -10.90 -13.09 22.66
C PHE A 115 -10.63 -11.67 22.17
N GLU A 116 -11.61 -11.07 21.49
CA GLU A 116 -11.54 -9.68 21.01
C GLU A 116 -11.20 -8.74 22.16
N LEU A 117 -11.83 -8.91 23.32
CA LEU A 117 -11.61 -8.06 24.50
C LEU A 117 -10.18 -8.10 25.04
N SER A 118 -9.43 -9.19 24.81
CA SER A 118 -8.02 -9.32 25.25
C SER A 118 -7.01 -8.89 24.19
N THR A 119 -7.42 -8.85 22.92
CA THR A 119 -6.51 -8.62 21.79
C THR A 119 -6.73 -7.29 21.08
N ARG A 120 -7.91 -6.69 21.19
CA ARG A 120 -8.22 -5.36 20.66
C ARG A 120 -7.75 -4.27 21.63
N VAL A 121 -6.99 -3.31 21.11
CA VAL A 121 -6.41 -2.21 21.89
C VAL A 121 -6.78 -0.86 21.29
N PRO A 122 -6.82 0.22 22.09
CA PRO A 122 -6.78 1.56 21.53
C PRO A 122 -5.44 1.78 20.81
N MET A 123 -5.48 2.39 19.63
CA MET A 123 -4.31 2.91 18.93
C MET A 123 -4.66 4.29 18.38
N MET A 124 -4.09 5.33 18.97
CA MET A 124 -4.23 6.72 18.52
C MET A 124 -2.86 7.29 18.23
N LEU A 125 -2.73 7.95 17.07
CA LEU A 125 -1.46 8.47 16.58
C LEU A 125 -1.63 9.93 16.15
N HIS A 126 -0.72 10.77 16.61
CA HIS A 126 -0.52 12.13 16.14
C HIS A 126 0.91 12.25 15.62
N ILE A 127 1.04 12.49 14.32
CA ILE A 127 2.32 12.79 13.67
C ILE A 127 2.18 14.21 13.10
N PRO A 128 3.04 15.16 13.53
CA PRO A 128 3.02 16.51 12.99
C PRO A 128 3.07 16.52 11.46
N VAL A 129 2.29 17.40 10.83
CA VAL A 129 2.19 17.57 9.36
C VAL A 129 1.59 16.37 8.60
N VAL A 130 1.55 15.18 9.19
CA VAL A 130 1.08 13.94 8.54
C VAL A 130 -0.36 13.58 8.92
N THR A 131 -0.74 13.75 10.20
CA THR A 131 -2.09 13.37 10.68
C THR A 131 -3.03 14.56 10.79
N ASP A 132 -4.23 14.43 10.24
CA ASP A 132 -5.35 15.36 10.45
C ASP A 132 -6.16 15.01 11.72
N LYS A 133 -6.82 16.02 12.31
CA LYS A 133 -7.64 15.84 13.52
C LYS A 133 -8.94 15.10 13.22
N GLY A 134 -9.30 14.15 14.07
CA GLY A 134 -10.62 13.48 14.05
C GLY A 134 -10.78 12.39 12.99
N ILE A 135 -9.69 12.01 12.32
CA ILE A 135 -9.68 10.91 11.36
C ILE A 135 -9.73 9.56 12.09
N VAL A 136 -10.62 8.67 11.65
CA VAL A 136 -10.80 7.32 12.19
C VAL A 136 -10.72 6.31 11.06
N SER A 137 -9.91 5.27 11.23
CA SER A 137 -9.86 4.10 10.36
C SER A 137 -10.50 2.91 11.08
N GLU A 138 -11.39 2.21 10.39
CA GLU A 138 -11.95 0.93 10.85
C GLU A 138 -11.23 -0.28 10.25
N GLN A 139 -10.15 -0.05 9.49
CA GLN A 139 -9.36 -1.12 8.86
C GLN A 139 -8.51 -1.86 9.89
N VAL A 140 -8.16 -3.10 9.58
CA VAL A 140 -7.34 -3.94 10.45
C VAL A 140 -5.90 -3.41 10.51
N ALA A 141 -5.39 -3.22 11.74
CA ALA A 141 -4.01 -2.85 12.05
C ALA A 141 -3.52 -3.60 13.30
N GLU A 142 -2.21 -3.75 13.43
CA GLU A 142 -1.57 -4.46 14.55
C GLU A 142 -0.54 -3.58 15.24
N LEU A 143 -0.28 -3.82 16.53
CA LEU A 143 0.75 -3.07 17.25
C LEU A 143 2.15 -3.20 16.63
N VAL A 144 2.43 -4.32 15.94
CA VAL A 144 3.70 -4.52 15.21
C VAL A 144 3.89 -3.54 14.05
N ASP A 145 2.79 -2.96 13.52
CA ASP A 145 2.81 -1.96 12.45
C ASP A 145 3.24 -0.56 12.97
N LEU A 146 3.14 -0.33 14.29
CA LEU A 146 3.41 0.99 14.87
C LEU A 146 4.87 1.40 14.70
N PHE A 147 5.79 0.47 14.95
CA PHE A 147 7.22 0.73 14.86
C PHE A 147 7.66 1.18 13.45
N PRO A 148 7.40 0.41 12.37
CA PRO A 148 7.72 0.86 11.01
C PRO A 148 7.01 2.16 10.64
N THR A 149 5.78 2.38 11.11
CA THR A 149 5.04 3.63 10.84
C THR A 149 5.74 4.85 11.43
N ILE A 150 6.18 4.78 12.69
CA ILE A 150 6.85 5.90 13.36
C ILE A 150 8.23 6.15 12.75
N THR A 151 9.01 5.09 12.47
CA THR A 151 10.34 5.26 11.87
C THR A 151 10.26 5.89 10.48
N ASP A 152 9.28 5.49 9.69
CA ASP A 152 9.00 6.05 8.35
C ASP A 152 8.59 7.52 8.46
N ALA A 153 7.70 7.85 9.39
CA ALA A 153 7.23 9.21 9.63
C ALA A 153 8.34 10.19 10.05
N VAL A 154 9.38 9.71 10.72
CA VAL A 154 10.50 10.55 11.19
C VAL A 154 11.76 10.42 10.31
N GLY A 155 11.63 9.82 9.13
CA GLY A 155 12.71 9.75 8.13
C GLY A 155 13.87 8.82 8.49
N LEU A 156 13.64 7.82 9.35
CA LEU A 156 14.64 6.79 9.63
C LEU A 156 14.61 5.70 8.55
N CYS A 157 15.80 5.20 8.20
CA CYS A 157 15.96 4.15 7.19
C CYS A 157 15.16 2.88 7.52
N GLU A 158 14.84 2.11 6.48
CA GLU A 158 14.10 0.85 6.60
C GLU A 158 14.83 -0.17 7.49
N LEU A 159 14.12 -0.68 8.50
CA LEU A 159 14.55 -1.75 9.39
C LEU A 159 13.88 -3.07 8.95
N CYS A 160 14.58 -4.19 9.13
CA CYS A 160 14.02 -5.52 8.87
C CYS A 160 12.97 -5.84 9.96
N VAL A 161 11.70 -5.54 9.69
CA VAL A 161 10.58 -5.68 10.64
C VAL A 161 9.40 -6.39 10.00
N GLU A 162 8.53 -6.98 10.83
CA GLU A 162 7.36 -7.73 10.37
C GLU A 162 6.11 -6.86 10.19
N GLY A 163 6.07 -5.66 10.77
CA GLY A 163 4.93 -4.74 10.63
C GLY A 163 4.88 -4.01 9.29
N LEU A 164 3.69 -3.52 8.95
CA LEU A 164 3.45 -2.65 7.80
C LEU A 164 3.48 -1.17 8.20
N ARG A 165 3.81 -0.29 7.26
CA ARG A 165 3.68 1.17 7.45
C ARG A 165 2.21 1.57 7.31
N LEU A 166 1.66 2.23 8.31
CA LEU A 166 0.27 2.69 8.34
C LEU A 166 0.05 4.05 7.64
N LEU A 167 1.11 4.73 7.15
CA LEU A 167 0.98 6.02 6.47
C LEU A 167 -0.06 6.05 5.32
N PRO A 168 -0.18 5.00 4.46
CA PRO A 168 -1.22 4.99 3.43
C PRO A 168 -2.64 4.91 4.01
N MET A 169 -2.82 4.27 5.17
CA MET A 169 -4.10 4.23 5.90
C MET A 169 -4.37 5.54 6.63
N ILE A 170 -3.34 6.26 7.09
CA ILE A 170 -3.49 7.61 7.66
C ILE A 170 -3.97 8.59 6.58
N SER A 171 -3.42 8.49 5.36
CA SER A 171 -3.80 9.34 4.23
C SER A 171 -5.17 8.96 3.65
N ASN A 172 -5.53 7.67 3.68
CA ASN A 172 -6.83 7.16 3.27
C ASN A 172 -7.37 6.16 4.31
N PRO A 173 -8.23 6.61 5.25
CA PRO A 173 -8.72 5.79 6.37
C PRO A 173 -9.52 4.55 5.97
N ASN A 174 -9.98 4.50 4.72
CA ASN A 174 -10.72 3.35 4.19
C ASN A 174 -9.83 2.36 3.43
N LYS A 175 -8.51 2.63 3.31
CA LYS A 175 -7.58 1.76 2.56
C LYS A 175 -7.22 0.53 3.39
N PRO A 176 -7.62 -0.68 2.97
CA PRO A 176 -7.22 -1.90 3.65
C PRO A 176 -5.74 -2.20 3.35
N LEU A 177 -4.91 -2.36 4.39
CA LEU A 177 -3.49 -2.73 4.24
C LEU A 177 -3.25 -4.22 4.44
N LYS A 178 -4.08 -4.87 5.26
CA LYS A 178 -4.08 -6.31 5.52
C LYS A 178 -5.50 -6.81 5.70
N ALA A 179 -5.74 -8.05 5.26
CA ALA A 179 -7.00 -8.75 5.34
C ALA A 179 -7.30 -9.26 6.75
N ALA A 180 -6.27 -9.39 7.59
CA ALA A 180 -6.41 -9.87 8.95
C ALA A 180 -5.24 -9.49 9.87
N ALA A 181 -5.50 -9.53 11.17
CA ALA A 181 -4.54 -9.45 12.27
C ALA A 181 -4.40 -10.82 12.94
N PHE A 182 -3.25 -11.08 13.57
CA PHE A 182 -2.89 -12.36 14.15
C PHE A 182 -2.59 -12.22 15.64
N SER A 183 -3.00 -13.21 16.42
CA SER A 183 -2.66 -13.30 17.84
C SER A 183 -2.43 -14.76 18.22
N LEU A 184 -1.64 -14.98 19.27
CA LEU A 184 -1.37 -16.32 19.77
C LEU A 184 -1.33 -16.36 21.29
N HIS A 185 -1.79 -17.45 21.86
CA HIS A 185 -1.74 -17.67 23.30
C HIS A 185 -1.53 -19.13 23.65
N ARG A 186 -0.63 -19.39 24.61
CA ARG A 186 -0.28 -20.75 25.05
C ARG A 186 -1.23 -21.25 26.16
N ARG A 187 -1.47 -22.56 26.21
CA ARG A 187 -2.28 -23.22 27.24
C ARG A 187 -1.73 -24.60 27.60
N HIS A 188 -1.59 -24.87 28.89
CA HIS A 188 -1.34 -26.23 29.36
C HIS A 188 -2.64 -27.01 29.37
N VAL A 189 -2.71 -28.09 28.58
CA VAL A 189 -3.88 -28.97 28.50
C VAL A 189 -3.86 -29.97 29.65
N ASN A 190 -2.69 -30.52 29.96
CA ASN A 190 -2.44 -31.40 31.09
C ASN A 190 -0.94 -31.39 31.44
N SER A 191 -0.50 -32.29 32.33
CA SER A 191 0.90 -32.36 32.78
C SER A 191 1.93 -32.69 31.69
N THR A 192 1.49 -33.18 30.52
CA THR A 192 2.38 -33.63 29.43
C THR A 192 2.11 -32.94 28.09
N ALA A 193 1.09 -32.10 27.98
CA ALA A 193 0.68 -31.47 26.74
C ALA A 193 0.42 -29.96 26.89
N THR A 194 1.04 -29.19 26.01
CA THR A 194 0.77 -27.76 25.79
C THR A 194 0.09 -27.58 24.43
N ALA A 195 -0.85 -26.64 24.37
CA ALA A 195 -1.48 -26.16 23.16
C ALA A 195 -1.05 -24.72 22.89
N MET A 196 -0.91 -24.36 21.62
CA MET A 196 -0.87 -22.98 21.16
C MET A 196 -2.17 -22.67 20.45
N GLY A 197 -2.86 -21.63 20.90
CA GLY A 197 -4.02 -21.08 20.22
C GLY A 197 -3.54 -20.06 19.20
N TYR A 198 -3.54 -20.40 17.92
CA TYR A 198 -3.30 -19.45 16.83
C TYR A 198 -4.62 -18.83 16.41
N SER A 199 -4.72 -17.51 16.39
CA SER A 199 -5.95 -16.78 16.12
C SER A 199 -5.76 -15.76 15.00
N ILE A 200 -6.78 -15.64 14.14
CA ILE A 200 -6.88 -14.66 13.05
C ILE A 200 -8.15 -13.81 13.24
N ARG A 201 -8.00 -12.49 13.09
CA ARG A 201 -9.08 -11.50 13.15
C ARG A 201 -9.17 -10.76 11.81
N THR A 202 -10.18 -11.07 11.01
CA THR A 202 -10.55 -10.33 9.79
C THR A 202 -11.43 -9.13 10.15
N GLN A 203 -11.99 -8.38 9.19
CA GLN A 203 -12.98 -7.33 9.50
C GLN A 203 -14.22 -7.87 10.23
N ARG A 204 -14.64 -9.11 9.93
CA ARG A 204 -15.91 -9.68 10.42
C ARG A 204 -15.73 -10.83 11.41
N TYR A 205 -14.75 -11.69 11.20
CA TYR A 205 -14.62 -12.95 11.92
C TYR A 205 -13.37 -12.99 12.78
N ARG A 206 -13.48 -13.66 13.93
CA ARG A 206 -12.35 -14.20 14.68
C ARG A 206 -12.36 -15.71 14.59
N TYR A 207 -11.21 -16.31 14.27
CA TYR A 207 -11.06 -17.76 14.18
C TYR A 207 -9.80 -18.21 14.91
N THR A 208 -9.89 -19.25 15.74
CA THR A 208 -8.78 -19.76 16.54
C THR A 208 -8.66 -21.27 16.41
N GLU A 209 -7.44 -21.77 16.18
CA GLU A 209 -7.09 -23.20 16.27
C GLU A 209 -6.15 -23.45 17.44
N TRP A 210 -6.55 -24.33 18.35
CA TRP A 210 -5.74 -24.79 19.48
C TRP A 210 -5.03 -26.08 19.10
N VAL A 211 -3.75 -25.99 18.76
CA VAL A 211 -2.95 -27.11 18.24
C VAL A 211 -1.84 -27.48 19.22
N LYS A 212 -1.37 -28.73 19.14
CA LYS A 212 -0.28 -29.20 19.99
C LYS A 212 1.00 -28.40 19.75
N PHE A 213 1.60 -27.98 20.85
CA PHE A 213 2.79 -27.15 20.86
C PHE A 213 3.84 -27.74 21.81
N SER A 214 5.10 -27.67 21.40
CA SER A 214 6.24 -28.09 22.21
C SER A 214 7.10 -26.89 22.58
N ASP A 215 7.25 -26.65 23.89
CA ASP A 215 8.12 -25.62 24.47
C ASP A 215 9.62 -26.00 24.41
N GLY A 216 10.01 -26.85 23.47
CA GLY A 216 11.41 -27.20 23.22
C GLY A 216 12.20 -26.04 22.60
N PRO A 217 13.52 -26.19 22.41
CA PRO A 217 14.39 -25.14 21.87
C PRO A 217 13.96 -24.59 20.50
N LEU A 218 13.19 -25.38 19.75
CA LEU A 218 12.74 -25.08 18.39
C LEU A 218 11.29 -24.58 18.31
N PHE A 219 10.56 -24.50 19.42
CA PHE A 219 9.15 -24.07 19.46
C PHE A 219 8.28 -24.69 18.36
N GLU A 220 8.02 -25.99 18.47
CA GLU A 220 7.41 -26.77 17.40
C GLU A 220 5.89 -26.83 17.53
N THR A 221 5.19 -26.66 16.41
CA THR A 221 3.73 -26.80 16.31
C THR A 221 3.37 -28.04 15.50
N ASP A 222 2.55 -28.92 16.09
CA ASP A 222 2.01 -30.10 15.43
C ASP A 222 0.54 -29.86 15.07
N TRP A 223 0.34 -29.34 13.85
CA TRP A 223 -0.98 -29.05 13.28
C TRP A 223 -1.87 -30.28 13.06
N SER A 224 -1.32 -31.50 13.19
CA SER A 224 -2.10 -32.74 13.08
C SER A 224 -2.88 -33.04 14.36
N VAL A 225 -2.49 -32.44 15.50
CA VAL A 225 -3.14 -32.63 16.79
C VAL A 225 -3.87 -31.35 17.18
N LEU A 226 -5.20 -31.40 17.06
CA LEU A 226 -6.11 -30.29 17.34
C LEU A 226 -6.86 -30.53 18.66
N PHE A 227 -6.74 -29.61 19.60
CA PHE A 227 -7.45 -29.62 20.89
C PHE A 227 -8.79 -28.90 20.86
N GLY A 228 -8.97 -27.95 19.94
CA GLY A 228 -10.20 -27.17 19.84
C GLY A 228 -10.16 -26.13 18.73
N VAL A 229 -11.34 -25.67 18.32
CA VAL A 229 -11.52 -24.64 17.30
C VAL A 229 -12.59 -23.65 17.75
N GLU A 230 -12.37 -22.38 17.48
CA GLU A 230 -13.31 -21.30 17.77
C GLU A 230 -13.56 -20.46 16.51
N LEU A 231 -14.81 -20.06 16.28
CA LEU A 231 -15.21 -19.14 15.21
C LEU A 231 -16.32 -18.23 15.72
N TYR A 232 -16.04 -16.93 15.80
CA TYR A 232 -17.00 -15.90 16.21
C TYR A 232 -17.26 -14.93 15.05
N ASP A 233 -18.53 -14.56 14.86
CA ASP A 233 -19.01 -13.68 13.79
C ASP A 233 -19.42 -12.32 14.37
N HIS A 234 -18.51 -11.35 14.38
CA HIS A 234 -18.72 -10.06 15.03
C HIS A 234 -19.79 -9.19 14.36
N GLN A 235 -20.27 -9.55 13.18
CA GLN A 235 -21.41 -8.86 12.58
C GLN A 235 -22.72 -9.22 13.28
N THR A 236 -22.86 -10.48 13.73
CA THR A 236 -24.09 -10.99 14.35
C THR A 236 -23.95 -11.26 15.84
N ASP A 237 -22.71 -11.37 16.32
CA ASP A 237 -22.32 -11.74 17.68
C ASP A 237 -21.07 -10.94 18.08
N PRO A 238 -21.20 -9.61 18.24
CA PRO A 238 -20.06 -8.74 18.55
C PRO A 238 -19.37 -9.07 19.88
N ASP A 239 -20.11 -9.70 20.80
CA ASP A 239 -19.68 -10.05 22.17
C ASP A 239 -19.18 -11.49 22.29
N GLU A 240 -18.96 -12.19 21.16
CA GLU A 240 -18.38 -13.54 21.07
C GLU A 240 -19.10 -14.59 21.94
N ILE A 241 -20.44 -14.55 21.99
CA ILE A 241 -21.27 -15.40 22.87
C ILE A 241 -21.41 -16.83 22.35
N ILE A 242 -21.32 -17.06 21.03
CA ILE A 242 -21.57 -18.37 20.41
C ILE A 242 -20.42 -18.77 19.50
N ASN A 243 -19.72 -19.86 19.86
CA ASN A 243 -18.75 -20.48 18.97
C ASN A 243 -19.46 -21.19 17.80
N ARG A 244 -19.28 -20.69 16.59
CA ARG A 244 -19.87 -21.17 15.34
C ARG A 244 -19.03 -22.22 14.60
N ALA A 245 -17.87 -22.60 15.13
CA ALA A 245 -16.90 -23.46 14.41
C ALA A 245 -17.46 -24.83 13.97
N HIS A 246 -18.54 -25.31 14.60
CA HIS A 246 -19.17 -26.59 14.31
C HIS A 246 -20.54 -26.48 13.61
N TYR A 247 -20.98 -25.27 13.24
CA TYR A 247 -22.23 -25.06 12.51
C TYR A 247 -21.99 -25.29 11.02
N GLU A 248 -22.80 -26.13 10.37
CA GLU A 248 -22.63 -26.45 8.94
C GLU A 248 -22.72 -25.19 8.06
N SER A 249 -23.53 -24.21 8.44
CA SER A 249 -23.64 -22.92 7.74
C SER A 249 -22.33 -22.10 7.70
N TYR A 250 -21.37 -22.42 8.57
CA TYR A 250 -20.06 -21.75 8.65
C TYR A 250 -18.91 -22.62 8.13
N ARG A 251 -19.20 -23.78 7.54
CA ARG A 251 -18.18 -24.74 7.09
C ARG A 251 -17.18 -24.13 6.10
N GLU A 252 -17.68 -23.43 5.07
CA GLU A 252 -16.83 -22.78 4.05
C GLU A 252 -16.03 -21.62 4.65
N VAL A 253 -16.66 -20.80 5.51
CA VAL A 253 -15.99 -19.70 6.22
C VAL A 253 -14.84 -20.25 7.07
N ARG A 254 -15.09 -21.31 7.85
CA ARG A 254 -14.08 -22.00 8.66
C ARG A 254 -12.94 -22.52 7.79
N HIS A 255 -13.24 -23.15 6.66
CA HIS A 255 -12.21 -23.68 5.76
C HIS A 255 -11.31 -22.56 5.22
N THR A 256 -11.89 -21.45 4.77
CA THR A 256 -11.15 -20.28 4.30
C THR A 256 -10.28 -19.67 5.40
N LEU A 257 -10.83 -19.45 6.60
CA LEU A 257 -10.08 -18.87 7.71
C LEU A 257 -8.98 -19.80 8.23
N SER A 258 -9.21 -21.11 8.25
CA SER A 258 -8.20 -22.12 8.60
C SER A 258 -7.03 -22.10 7.62
N LYS A 259 -7.31 -22.05 6.32
CA LYS A 259 -6.28 -21.90 5.30
C LYS A 259 -5.50 -20.60 5.51
N GLN A 260 -6.19 -19.47 5.65
CA GLN A 260 -5.54 -18.17 5.83
C GLN A 260 -4.68 -18.10 7.11
N LEU A 261 -5.16 -18.68 8.22
CA LEU A 261 -4.42 -18.78 9.48
C LEU A 261 -3.11 -19.54 9.29
N ARG A 262 -3.17 -20.70 8.62
CA ARG A 262 -2.04 -21.61 8.42
C ARG A 262 -1.04 -21.11 7.37
N ASP A 263 -1.51 -20.38 6.37
CA ASP A 263 -0.68 -19.71 5.36
C ASP A 263 0.15 -18.55 5.97
N GLY A 264 -0.30 -18.02 7.11
CA GLY A 264 0.42 -17.06 7.94
C GLY A 264 0.24 -15.60 7.54
N TRP A 265 0.66 -14.69 8.43
CA TRP A 265 0.39 -13.25 8.33
C TRP A 265 0.89 -12.62 7.03
N ARG A 266 2.00 -13.11 6.45
CA ARG A 266 2.57 -12.58 5.20
C ARG A 266 1.62 -12.71 4.01
N GLN A 267 0.74 -13.71 4.01
CA GLN A 267 -0.28 -13.91 2.96
C GLN A 267 -1.53 -13.06 3.20
N SER A 268 -1.66 -12.45 4.39
CA SER A 268 -2.80 -11.58 4.73
C SER A 268 -2.59 -10.13 4.31
N VAL A 269 -1.40 -9.72 3.87
CA VAL A 269 -1.16 -8.35 3.43
C VAL A 269 -1.88 -8.13 2.10
N HIS A 270 -2.69 -7.08 1.98
CA HIS A 270 -3.39 -6.75 0.74
C HIS A 270 -2.37 -6.21 -0.27
N THR A 271 -1.78 -7.13 -1.04
CA THR A 271 -0.85 -6.79 -2.12
C THR A 271 -1.27 -7.40 -3.44
N LEU A 272 -2.49 -7.88 -3.66
CA LEU A 272 -2.96 -8.13 -5.03
C LEU A 272 -3.43 -6.83 -5.68
N PRO A 273 -3.29 -6.68 -7.01
CA PRO A 273 -3.93 -5.58 -7.71
C PRO A 273 -5.46 -5.74 -7.71
N ASP A 274 -6.19 -4.62 -7.71
CA ASP A 274 -7.66 -4.63 -7.72
C ASP A 274 -8.23 -5.03 -9.09
N ASN A 275 -7.45 -4.84 -10.16
CA ASN A 275 -7.81 -5.07 -11.56
C ASN A 275 -6.99 -6.20 -12.21
N GLN A 276 -6.98 -7.40 -11.63
CA GLN A 276 -6.10 -8.50 -12.07
C GLN A 276 -6.41 -9.11 -13.45
N TYR A 277 -7.46 -8.66 -14.13
CA TYR A 277 -7.90 -9.21 -15.40
C TYR A 277 -7.89 -8.15 -16.50
N PRO A 278 -7.71 -8.56 -17.77
CA PRO A 278 -7.68 -7.62 -18.88
C PRO A 278 -8.94 -6.75 -18.94
N PRO A 279 -8.82 -5.51 -19.42
CA PRO A 279 -9.97 -4.62 -19.54
C PRO A 279 -11.09 -5.22 -20.39
N HIS A 280 -12.33 -4.94 -20.01
CA HIS A 280 -13.49 -5.34 -20.78
C HIS A 280 -13.45 -4.68 -22.18
N ASN A 281 -13.63 -5.47 -23.24
CA ASN A 281 -13.50 -5.07 -24.65
C ASN A 281 -12.08 -4.64 -25.09
N MET A 282 -11.02 -4.99 -24.36
CA MET A 282 -9.66 -4.76 -24.85
C MET A 282 -9.39 -5.58 -26.13
N PRO A 283 -8.79 -5.00 -27.18
CA PRO A 283 -8.42 -5.75 -28.38
C PRO A 283 -7.22 -6.66 -28.11
N LEU A 284 -7.21 -7.86 -28.68
CA LEU A 284 -6.15 -8.86 -28.46
C LEU A 284 -4.73 -8.37 -28.77
N VAL A 285 -4.58 -7.44 -29.72
CA VAL A 285 -3.28 -6.85 -30.09
C VAL A 285 -2.67 -5.99 -28.97
N ALA A 286 -3.50 -5.44 -28.07
CA ALA A 286 -3.02 -4.64 -26.94
C ALA A 286 -2.35 -5.53 -25.88
N TRP A 287 -2.90 -6.73 -25.67
CA TRP A 287 -2.46 -7.66 -24.63
C TRP A 287 -0.99 -8.08 -24.80
N SER A 288 -0.28 -8.14 -23.68
CA SER A 288 1.09 -8.63 -23.58
C SER A 288 1.11 -10.03 -22.96
N ASN A 289 1.79 -10.95 -23.62
CA ASN A 289 2.06 -12.28 -23.07
C ASN A 289 3.16 -12.29 -21.98
N CYS A 290 3.59 -11.10 -21.53
CA CYS A 290 4.64 -10.93 -20.52
C CYS A 290 5.92 -11.71 -20.87
N TYR A 291 6.26 -11.79 -22.17
CA TYR A 291 7.38 -12.61 -22.67
C TYR A 291 8.68 -12.37 -21.92
N GLU A 292 9.01 -11.10 -21.64
CA GLU A 292 10.21 -10.75 -20.89
C GLU A 292 10.22 -11.39 -19.50
N PHE A 293 9.07 -11.36 -18.82
CA PHE A 293 8.91 -11.85 -17.46
C PHE A 293 9.01 -13.38 -17.37
N VAL A 294 8.26 -14.10 -18.21
CA VAL A 294 8.23 -15.59 -18.19
C VAL A 294 9.55 -16.22 -18.63
N ASN A 295 10.38 -15.49 -19.39
CA ASN A 295 11.69 -15.96 -19.82
C ASN A 295 12.84 -15.52 -18.90
N PHE A 296 12.54 -14.87 -17.78
CA PHE A 296 13.55 -14.39 -16.84
C PHE A 296 13.77 -15.35 -15.67
N GLY A 297 15.04 -15.63 -15.35
CA GLY A 297 15.47 -16.32 -14.14
C GLY A 297 14.74 -17.65 -13.86
N TYR A 298 14.18 -17.75 -12.65
CA TYR A 298 13.54 -18.96 -12.13
C TYR A 298 12.26 -19.36 -12.89
N LEU A 299 11.47 -18.40 -13.39
CA LEU A 299 10.20 -18.69 -14.10
C LEU A 299 10.43 -19.41 -15.43
N ARG A 300 11.59 -19.15 -16.07
CA ARG A 300 12.01 -19.88 -17.27
C ARG A 300 12.14 -21.38 -17.02
N ASN A 301 12.57 -21.77 -15.82
CA ASN A 301 12.76 -23.17 -15.46
C ASN A 301 11.43 -23.87 -15.11
N GLU A 302 10.37 -23.11 -14.83
CA GLU A 302 9.04 -23.64 -14.49
C GLU A 302 8.10 -23.78 -15.70
N ASN A 303 8.52 -23.39 -16.91
CA ASN A 303 7.70 -23.44 -18.14
C ASN A 303 6.31 -22.80 -17.98
N VAL A 304 6.22 -21.70 -17.22
CA VAL A 304 4.94 -21.02 -16.99
C VAL A 304 4.45 -20.40 -18.30
N THR A 305 3.24 -20.77 -18.72
CA THR A 305 2.56 -20.16 -19.87
C THR A 305 1.38 -19.35 -19.37
N ILE A 306 1.30 -18.10 -19.82
CA ILE A 306 0.22 -17.16 -19.50
C ILE A 306 -0.67 -17.02 -20.74
N SER A 307 -1.97 -17.05 -20.51
CA SER A 307 -3.01 -16.81 -21.50
C SER A 307 -3.80 -15.54 -21.15
N ILE A 308 -4.44 -14.94 -22.15
CA ILE A 308 -5.37 -13.84 -21.88
C ILE A 308 -6.47 -14.33 -20.91
N ASN A 309 -6.81 -13.51 -19.92
CA ASN A 309 -7.71 -13.84 -18.79
C ASN A 309 -7.17 -14.86 -17.77
N SER A 310 -5.85 -15.06 -17.70
CA SER A 310 -5.22 -15.81 -16.61
C SER A 310 -4.29 -14.92 -15.78
N THR A 311 -4.10 -15.29 -14.51
CA THR A 311 -3.17 -14.65 -13.58
C THR A 311 -2.16 -15.68 -13.08
N PHE A 312 -1.01 -15.22 -12.60
CA PHE A 312 -0.06 -16.08 -11.90
C PHE A 312 -0.65 -16.55 -10.56
N PRO A 313 -0.18 -17.68 -10.00
CA PRO A 313 -0.59 -18.09 -8.66
C PRO A 313 -0.45 -16.96 -7.65
N GLU A 314 -1.48 -16.74 -6.84
CA GLU A 314 -1.57 -15.61 -5.89
C GLU A 314 -0.29 -15.41 -5.06
N LYS A 315 0.23 -16.50 -4.47
CA LYS A 315 1.48 -16.46 -3.70
C LYS A 315 2.65 -15.88 -4.51
N LEU A 316 2.78 -16.24 -5.78
CA LEU A 316 3.83 -15.72 -6.66
C LEU A 316 3.63 -14.22 -6.92
N VAL A 317 2.39 -13.77 -7.20
CA VAL A 317 2.06 -12.34 -7.37
C VAL A 317 2.47 -11.54 -6.13
N LEU A 318 2.09 -12.01 -4.95
CA LEU A 318 2.41 -11.36 -3.67
C LEU A 318 3.93 -11.29 -3.44
N ASP A 319 4.64 -12.40 -3.67
CA ASP A 319 6.11 -12.46 -3.49
C ASP A 319 6.84 -11.51 -4.45
N LEU A 320 6.39 -11.40 -5.70
CA LEU A 320 6.95 -10.53 -6.73
C LEU A 320 6.70 -9.05 -6.44
N ARG A 321 5.49 -8.70 -6.02
CA ARG A 321 5.13 -7.33 -5.62
C ARG A 321 5.91 -6.89 -4.40
N ARG A 322 6.04 -7.78 -3.41
CA ARG A 322 6.92 -7.54 -2.26
C ARG A 322 8.35 -7.26 -2.71
N ALA A 323 8.91 -8.10 -3.58
CA ALA A 323 10.26 -7.91 -4.09
C ALA A 323 10.44 -6.56 -4.80
N TYR A 324 9.47 -6.18 -5.65
CA TYR A 324 9.48 -4.89 -6.33
C TYR A 324 9.47 -3.72 -5.34
N PHE A 325 8.55 -3.70 -4.38
CA PHE A 325 8.48 -2.63 -3.37
C PHE A 325 9.73 -2.58 -2.49
N SER A 326 10.30 -3.72 -2.11
CA SER A 326 11.58 -3.77 -1.41
C SER A 326 12.72 -3.19 -2.26
N SER A 327 12.74 -3.44 -3.57
CA SER A 327 13.73 -2.83 -4.47
C SER A 327 13.55 -1.31 -4.58
N VAL A 328 12.31 -0.79 -4.61
CA VAL A 328 12.03 0.66 -4.56
C VAL A 328 12.63 1.27 -3.29
N SER A 329 12.30 0.73 -2.12
CA SER A 329 12.79 1.24 -0.83
C SER A 329 14.32 1.14 -0.71
N TRP A 330 14.92 0.09 -1.25
CA TRP A 330 16.38 -0.02 -1.29
C TRP A 330 17.01 1.06 -2.17
N VAL A 331 16.49 1.30 -3.38
CA VAL A 331 16.99 2.37 -4.26
C VAL A 331 16.80 3.74 -3.62
N ASP A 332 15.67 3.99 -2.96
CA ASP A 332 15.44 5.22 -2.20
C ASP A 332 16.54 5.46 -1.15
N SER A 333 16.93 4.43 -0.39
CA SER A 333 18.04 4.53 0.57
C SER A 333 19.39 4.87 -0.09
N LEU A 334 19.63 4.36 -1.31
CA LEU A 334 20.85 4.65 -2.08
C LEU A 334 20.84 6.08 -2.61
N VAL A 335 19.68 6.58 -3.06
CA VAL A 335 19.49 7.99 -3.43
C VAL A 335 19.79 8.88 -2.23
N GLY A 336 19.25 8.56 -1.05
CA GLY A 336 19.53 9.27 0.19
C GLY A 336 21.03 9.40 0.48
N ARG A 337 21.80 8.31 0.32
CA ARG A 337 23.27 8.33 0.48
C ARG A 337 23.97 9.27 -0.49
N VAL A 338 23.55 9.30 -1.75
CA VAL A 338 24.11 10.20 -2.76
C VAL A 338 23.82 11.66 -2.41
N LEU A 339 22.58 11.96 -1.98
CA LEU A 339 22.19 13.31 -1.58
C LEU A 339 22.92 13.78 -0.32
N THR A 340 23.11 12.90 0.68
CA THR A 340 23.91 13.20 1.88
C THR A 340 25.36 13.50 1.53
N GLU A 341 25.95 12.77 0.58
CA GLU A 341 27.32 13.03 0.15
C GLU A 341 27.44 14.37 -0.60
N LEU A 342 26.49 14.71 -1.46
CA LEU A 342 26.44 16.05 -2.09
C LEU A 342 26.43 17.18 -1.05
N GLN A 343 25.64 17.02 0.02
CA GLN A 343 25.60 17.97 1.12
C GLN A 343 26.93 18.03 1.88
N THR A 344 27.50 16.86 2.21
CA THR A 344 28.76 16.75 2.96
C THR A 344 29.93 17.40 2.22
N LEU A 345 29.96 17.27 0.89
CA LEU A 345 30.96 17.89 0.03
C LEU A 345 30.70 19.38 -0.26
N GLY A 346 29.58 19.93 0.21
CA GLY A 346 29.18 21.31 -0.11
C GLY A 346 28.81 21.53 -1.57
N LEU A 347 28.40 20.47 -2.28
CA LEU A 347 28.00 20.49 -3.70
C LEU A 347 26.48 20.59 -3.91
N ALA A 348 25.69 20.53 -2.84
CA ALA A 348 24.23 20.56 -2.94
C ALA A 348 23.73 21.87 -3.59
N ASP A 349 24.33 23.01 -3.23
CA ASP A 349 23.88 24.33 -3.68
C ASP A 349 24.29 24.69 -5.13
N ASN A 350 25.03 23.83 -5.82
CA ASN A 350 25.45 24.02 -7.21
C ASN A 350 25.22 22.79 -8.11
N THR A 351 24.42 21.82 -7.65
CA THR A 351 24.12 20.59 -8.42
C THR A 351 22.65 20.53 -8.82
N VAL A 352 22.37 20.37 -10.11
CA VAL A 352 21.03 20.01 -10.58
C VAL A 352 20.84 18.52 -10.38
N VAL A 353 19.77 18.14 -9.67
CA VAL A 353 19.42 16.73 -9.42
C VAL A 353 18.12 16.40 -10.12
N SER A 354 18.14 15.37 -10.97
CA SER A 354 16.93 14.83 -11.61
C SER A 354 16.72 13.38 -11.18
N LEU A 355 15.51 13.04 -10.73
CA LEU A 355 15.07 11.67 -10.48
C LEU A 355 13.97 11.29 -11.46
N VAL A 356 14.23 10.29 -12.29
CA VAL A 356 13.27 9.80 -13.30
C VAL A 356 13.24 8.27 -13.37
N GLY A 357 12.09 7.72 -13.72
CA GLY A 357 11.97 6.37 -14.29
C GLY A 357 11.97 6.44 -15.81
N ASP A 358 12.59 5.47 -16.49
CA ASP A 358 12.56 5.37 -17.96
C ASP A 358 11.20 4.93 -18.49
N HIS A 359 10.50 4.09 -17.74
CA HIS A 359 9.14 3.66 -18.01
C HIS A 359 8.42 3.30 -16.69
N GLY A 360 7.10 3.15 -16.77
CA GLY A 360 6.30 2.60 -15.68
C GLY A 360 6.45 1.07 -15.58
N TRP A 361 5.63 0.43 -14.76
CA TRP A 361 5.69 -1.02 -14.56
C TRP A 361 4.34 -1.58 -14.09
N GLN A 362 3.89 -2.68 -14.71
CA GLN A 362 2.76 -3.51 -14.28
C GLN A 362 3.25 -4.64 -13.37
N LEU A 363 2.50 -4.89 -12.31
CA LEU A 363 2.80 -5.82 -11.23
C LEU A 363 1.64 -6.79 -11.01
N GLY A 364 0.98 -7.22 -12.10
CA GLY A 364 -0.19 -8.09 -12.09
C GLY A 364 -1.50 -7.39 -12.43
N GLU A 365 -1.53 -6.04 -12.48
CA GLU A 365 -2.64 -5.28 -13.05
C GLU A 365 -2.89 -5.75 -14.49
N HIS A 366 -4.17 -5.94 -14.84
CA HIS A 366 -4.65 -6.53 -16.09
C HIS A 366 -4.14 -7.94 -16.42
N GLY A 367 -3.62 -8.66 -15.42
CA GLY A 367 -2.97 -9.95 -15.61
C GLY A 367 -1.61 -9.82 -16.29
N GLU A 368 -1.08 -8.61 -16.37
CA GLU A 368 0.14 -8.27 -17.08
C GLU A 368 1.27 -7.89 -16.13
N TRP A 369 2.50 -8.07 -16.60
CA TRP A 369 3.74 -7.82 -15.88
C TRP A 369 4.72 -7.10 -16.80
N CYS A 370 5.60 -6.31 -16.19
CA CYS A 370 6.60 -5.49 -16.87
C CYS A 370 5.98 -4.26 -17.56
N LYS A 371 6.52 -3.84 -18.71
CA LYS A 371 6.25 -2.52 -19.32
C LYS A 371 5.76 -2.56 -20.76
N SER A 372 5.59 -3.76 -21.34
CA SER A 372 5.42 -3.93 -22.78
C SER A 372 3.99 -3.66 -23.26
N THR A 373 3.43 -2.51 -22.88
CA THR A 373 2.05 -2.09 -23.13
C THR A 373 1.97 -0.56 -23.23
N ASN A 374 0.82 -0.06 -23.69
CA ASN A 374 0.52 1.38 -23.71
C ASN A 374 -0.36 1.82 -22.54
N PHE A 375 -0.58 0.97 -21.52
CA PHE A 375 -1.37 1.35 -20.35
C PHE A 375 -0.69 2.49 -19.56
N GLU A 376 -1.48 3.23 -18.79
CA GLU A 376 -0.99 4.31 -17.92
C GLU A 376 0.12 3.80 -17.00
N LEU A 377 -0.06 2.61 -16.40
CA LEU A 377 0.91 2.02 -15.48
C LEU A 377 2.28 1.75 -16.11
N SER A 378 2.36 1.49 -17.42
CA SER A 378 3.64 1.27 -18.12
C SER A 378 4.26 2.54 -18.70
N THR A 379 3.50 3.63 -18.80
CA THR A 379 3.92 4.86 -19.48
C THR A 379 4.06 6.07 -18.55
N ARG A 380 3.40 6.05 -17.38
CA ARG A 380 3.52 7.08 -16.35
C ARG A 380 4.73 6.79 -15.46
N VAL A 381 5.57 7.80 -15.26
CA VAL A 381 6.82 7.69 -14.48
C VAL A 381 6.93 8.83 -13.47
N PRO A 382 7.67 8.63 -12.36
CA PRO A 382 8.10 9.76 -11.56
C PRO A 382 9.06 10.65 -12.36
N MET A 383 8.89 11.96 -12.24
CA MET A 383 9.84 12.96 -12.73
C MET A 383 9.96 14.06 -11.67
N MET A 384 11.13 14.16 -11.04
CA MET A 384 11.43 15.18 -10.04
C MET A 384 12.72 15.89 -10.42
N LEU A 385 12.73 17.22 -10.24
CA LEU A 385 13.86 18.07 -10.60
C LEU A 385 14.15 19.06 -9.47
N HIS A 386 15.39 19.08 -9.00
CA HIS A 386 15.94 20.09 -8.11
C HIS A 386 16.98 20.92 -8.87
N ILE A 387 16.71 22.22 -8.98
CA ILE A 387 17.62 23.22 -9.56
C ILE A 387 17.95 24.22 -8.43
N PRO A 388 19.23 24.33 -8.02
CA PRO A 388 19.63 25.28 -6.98
C PRO A 388 19.22 26.72 -7.31
N GLY A 389 18.71 27.47 -6.33
CA GLY A 389 18.25 28.84 -6.52
C GLY A 389 16.96 29.01 -7.35
N VAL A 390 16.45 27.95 -7.97
CA VAL A 390 15.24 27.99 -8.82
C VAL A 390 14.10 27.19 -8.20
N THR A 391 14.38 25.99 -7.66
CA THR A 391 13.39 25.14 -6.97
C THR A 391 13.72 25.12 -5.48
N ASN A 392 12.77 25.46 -4.61
CA ASN A 392 13.03 25.56 -3.16
C ASN A 392 11.94 24.99 -2.24
N ASN A 393 10.72 24.71 -2.72
CA ASN A 393 9.59 24.31 -1.86
C ASN A 393 8.57 23.35 -2.52
N GLY A 394 8.97 22.14 -2.91
CA GLY A 394 8.01 21.08 -3.25
C GLY A 394 6.94 21.46 -4.28
N ILE A 395 7.36 22.08 -5.39
CA ILE A 395 6.43 22.46 -6.47
C ILE A 395 5.88 21.20 -7.12
N VAL A 396 4.56 21.03 -7.08
CA VAL A 396 3.84 19.94 -7.74
C VAL A 396 3.04 20.50 -8.90
N SER A 397 3.14 19.86 -10.06
CA SER A 397 2.30 20.16 -11.22
C SER A 397 1.58 18.90 -11.70
N GLU A 398 0.29 19.05 -12.01
CA GLU A 398 -0.55 18.03 -12.63
C GLU A 398 -0.65 18.20 -14.15
N GLN A 399 0.11 19.13 -14.74
CA GLN A 399 0.12 19.35 -16.18
C GLN A 399 0.90 18.25 -16.91
N ILE A 400 0.52 18.00 -18.16
CA ILE A 400 1.15 16.98 -18.99
C ILE A 400 2.61 17.35 -19.30
N ALA A 401 3.52 16.43 -18.99
CA ALA A 401 4.93 16.46 -19.33
C ALA A 401 5.38 15.07 -19.85
N GLU A 402 6.47 15.04 -20.61
CA GLU A 402 7.06 13.83 -21.19
C GLU A 402 8.55 13.74 -20.89
N LEU A 403 9.12 12.54 -20.85
CA LEU A 403 10.57 12.36 -20.62
C LEU A 403 11.45 13.11 -21.64
N VAL A 404 10.96 13.31 -22.87
CA VAL A 404 11.64 14.10 -23.91
C VAL A 404 11.78 15.59 -23.56
N ASP A 405 11.01 16.08 -22.59
CA ASP A 405 11.10 17.46 -22.08
C ASP A 405 12.26 17.67 -21.12
N LEU A 406 12.81 16.59 -20.55
CA LEU A 406 13.88 16.70 -19.55
C LEU A 406 15.14 17.34 -20.14
N PHE A 407 15.55 16.91 -21.34
CA PHE A 407 16.74 17.44 -22.00
C PHE A 407 16.67 18.95 -22.25
N PRO A 408 15.65 19.49 -22.96
CA PRO A 408 15.52 20.93 -23.15
C PRO A 408 15.32 21.71 -21.84
N THR A 409 14.72 21.10 -20.81
CA THR A 409 14.58 21.72 -19.49
C THR A 409 15.93 21.91 -18.80
N ILE A 410 16.78 20.88 -18.79
CA ILE A 410 18.10 20.96 -18.17
C ILE A 410 18.99 21.97 -18.91
N THR A 411 18.98 21.97 -20.24
CA THR A 411 19.78 22.93 -21.02
C THR A 411 19.37 24.38 -20.76
N ASP A 412 18.07 24.63 -20.62
CA ASP A 412 17.53 25.94 -20.28
C ASP A 412 17.93 26.33 -18.83
N ALA A 413 17.83 25.38 -17.88
CA ALA A 413 18.15 25.59 -16.47
C ALA A 413 19.61 25.98 -16.22
N VAL A 414 20.54 25.41 -17.00
CA VAL A 414 21.98 25.68 -16.88
C VAL A 414 22.45 26.83 -17.79
N GLY A 415 21.52 27.56 -18.40
CA GLY A 415 21.83 28.79 -19.15
C GLY A 415 22.41 28.59 -20.55
N LEU A 416 22.31 27.38 -21.12
CA LEU A 416 22.70 27.13 -22.52
C LEU A 416 21.66 27.68 -23.52
N GLY A 417 20.49 28.08 -23.03
CA GLY A 417 19.40 28.65 -23.81
C GLY A 417 18.48 27.58 -24.42
N PRO A 418 17.40 28.02 -25.09
CA PRO A 418 16.40 27.12 -25.65
C PRO A 418 16.94 26.36 -26.87
N LEU A 419 16.69 25.04 -26.93
CA LEU A 419 17.01 24.21 -28.08
C LEU A 419 15.97 24.41 -29.21
N SER A 420 16.43 24.37 -30.46
CA SER A 420 15.51 24.37 -31.61
C SER A 420 14.78 23.03 -31.73
N THR A 421 13.51 23.09 -32.13
CA THR A 421 12.73 21.89 -32.47
C THR A 421 13.37 21.15 -33.63
N CYS A 422 13.40 19.81 -33.58
CA CYS A 422 13.91 19.03 -34.69
C CYS A 422 13.03 19.22 -35.94
N PRO A 423 13.63 19.36 -37.14
CA PRO A 423 12.87 19.28 -38.39
C PRO A 423 12.35 17.85 -38.60
N GLU A 424 11.40 17.67 -39.51
CA GLU A 424 10.81 16.35 -39.82
C GLU A 424 11.86 15.27 -40.14
N ASN A 425 12.97 15.66 -40.78
CA ASN A 425 14.13 14.80 -40.96
C ASN A 425 15.33 15.36 -40.20
N SER A 426 15.59 14.81 -39.02
CA SER A 426 16.70 15.18 -38.15
C SER A 426 17.89 14.20 -38.21
N SER A 427 17.90 13.24 -39.14
CA SER A 427 18.94 12.18 -39.24
C SER A 427 20.38 12.68 -39.40
N LYS A 428 20.55 13.94 -39.83
CA LYS A 428 21.86 14.61 -39.99
C LYS A 428 21.98 15.89 -39.16
N ILE A 429 21.05 16.12 -38.23
CA ILE A 429 21.07 17.27 -37.33
C ILE A 429 21.73 16.85 -36.02
N GLU A 430 22.81 17.53 -35.66
CA GLU A 430 23.61 17.20 -34.48
C GLU A 430 22.89 17.50 -33.16
N LEU A 431 22.18 18.64 -33.10
CA LEU A 431 21.49 19.10 -31.90
C LEU A 431 20.13 19.71 -32.23
N CYS A 432 19.08 19.10 -31.70
CA CYS A 432 17.71 19.61 -31.67
C CYS A 432 16.94 18.82 -30.58
N ALA A 433 15.74 19.27 -30.21
CA ALA A 433 14.88 18.57 -29.26
C ALA A 433 13.45 18.45 -29.78
N GLU A 434 12.77 17.35 -29.44
CA GLU A 434 11.33 17.20 -29.68
C GLU A 434 10.51 17.63 -28.44
N GLY A 435 11.14 17.71 -27.26
CA GLY A 435 10.49 18.24 -26.05
C GLY A 435 10.49 19.76 -25.95
N VAL A 436 9.84 20.27 -24.91
CA VAL A 436 9.84 21.69 -24.52
C VAL A 436 10.36 21.86 -23.09
N SER A 437 10.99 23.00 -22.79
CA SER A 437 11.44 23.30 -21.43
C SER A 437 10.25 23.39 -20.48
N LEU A 438 10.34 22.70 -19.33
CA LEU A 438 9.37 22.70 -18.24
C LEU A 438 9.58 23.85 -17.26
N LEU A 439 10.66 24.65 -17.38
CA LEU A 439 10.92 25.78 -16.49
C LEU A 439 9.75 26.76 -16.33
N PRO A 440 8.93 27.05 -17.38
CA PRO A 440 7.76 27.92 -17.20
C PRO A 440 6.75 27.38 -16.18
N MET A 441 6.74 26.07 -15.90
CA MET A 441 5.89 25.45 -14.89
C MET A 441 6.42 25.67 -13.46
N ILE A 442 7.72 25.96 -13.29
CA ILE A 442 8.28 26.28 -11.97
C ILE A 442 7.66 27.57 -11.43
N SER A 443 7.54 28.62 -12.26
CA SER A 443 6.92 29.88 -11.85
C SER A 443 5.39 29.83 -11.83
N ASN A 444 4.78 28.95 -12.62
CA ASN A 444 3.33 28.73 -12.63
C ASN A 444 3.02 27.24 -12.82
N PRO A 445 2.86 26.47 -11.72
CA PRO A 445 2.67 25.02 -11.78
C PRO A 445 1.40 24.58 -12.52
N ASN A 446 0.45 25.49 -12.73
CA ASN A 446 -0.80 25.22 -13.44
C ASN A 446 -0.74 25.64 -14.92
N LYS A 447 0.41 26.11 -15.43
CA LYS A 447 0.54 26.54 -16.82
C LYS A 447 0.58 25.31 -17.75
N PRO A 448 -0.42 25.11 -18.62
CA PRO A 448 -0.39 24.01 -19.57
C PRO A 448 0.65 24.29 -20.66
N LEU A 449 1.61 23.38 -20.85
CA LEU A 449 2.58 23.44 -21.95
C LEU A 449 2.19 22.52 -23.11
N LYS A 450 1.52 21.41 -22.81
CA LYS A 450 1.02 20.43 -23.77
C LYS A 450 -0.45 20.12 -23.53
N LYS A 451 -1.15 19.77 -24.60
CA LYS A 451 -2.52 19.25 -24.57
C LYS A 451 -2.55 17.74 -24.28
N ALA A 452 -1.48 17.04 -24.67
CA ALA A 452 -1.37 15.59 -24.54
C ALA A 452 0.08 15.11 -24.63
N ALA A 453 0.32 13.92 -24.06
CA ALA A 453 1.54 13.14 -24.16
C ALA A 453 1.34 11.95 -25.11
N PHE A 454 2.41 11.45 -25.70
CA PHE A 454 2.39 10.41 -26.71
C PHE A 454 3.28 9.23 -26.31
N SER A 455 2.78 8.02 -26.53
CA SER A 455 3.56 6.79 -26.35
C SER A 455 3.32 5.85 -27.52
N LEU A 456 4.30 4.98 -27.79
CA LEU A 456 4.18 3.99 -28.85
C LEU A 456 4.76 2.66 -28.41
N HIS A 457 4.12 1.56 -28.83
CA HIS A 457 4.59 0.22 -28.53
C HIS A 457 4.34 -0.73 -29.70
N ARG A 458 5.36 -1.51 -30.06
CA ARG A 458 5.32 -2.47 -31.15
C ARG A 458 4.74 -3.80 -30.68
N ARG A 459 3.87 -4.43 -31.50
CA ARG A 459 3.36 -5.79 -31.25
C ARG A 459 3.46 -6.64 -32.50
N GLN A 460 4.00 -7.84 -32.36
CA GLN A 460 3.88 -8.85 -33.41
C GLN A 460 2.47 -9.46 -33.36
N VAL A 461 1.69 -9.30 -34.43
CA VAL A 461 0.32 -9.82 -34.51
C VAL A 461 0.32 -11.28 -34.93
N ASN A 462 1.18 -11.62 -35.91
CA ASN A 462 1.41 -12.99 -36.37
C ASN A 462 2.79 -13.09 -37.04
N SER A 463 3.11 -14.23 -37.65
CA SER A 463 4.40 -14.47 -38.32
C SER A 463 4.72 -13.51 -39.47
N THR A 464 3.72 -12.80 -40.00
CA THR A 464 3.84 -11.94 -41.20
C THR A 464 3.43 -10.49 -40.97
N ALA A 465 2.86 -10.16 -39.80
CA ALA A 465 2.31 -8.83 -39.53
C ALA A 465 2.74 -8.30 -38.17
N THR A 466 3.16 -7.04 -38.17
CA THR A 466 3.49 -6.23 -37.00
C THR A 466 2.50 -5.07 -36.92
N ALA A 467 2.07 -4.76 -35.71
CA ALA A 467 1.31 -3.56 -35.39
C ALA A 467 2.17 -2.60 -34.57
N MET A 468 1.94 -1.30 -34.74
CA MET A 468 2.39 -0.27 -33.81
C MET A 468 1.15 0.30 -33.12
N GLY A 469 1.13 0.27 -31.80
CA GLY A 469 0.13 0.95 -30.99
C GLY A 469 0.58 2.38 -30.77
N TYR A 470 -0.04 3.34 -31.44
CA TYR A 470 0.17 4.77 -31.18
C TYR A 470 -0.85 5.23 -30.16
N SER A 471 -0.40 5.82 -29.05
CA SER A 471 -1.23 6.24 -27.92
C SER A 471 -1.10 7.73 -27.65
N ILE A 472 -2.21 8.37 -27.28
CA ILE A 472 -2.28 9.74 -26.79
C ILE A 472 -2.91 9.75 -25.39
N ARG A 473 -2.29 10.48 -24.46
CA ARG A 473 -2.78 10.71 -23.10
C ARG A 473 -3.04 12.20 -22.89
N THR A 474 -4.31 12.55 -22.78
CA THR A 474 -4.80 13.89 -22.36
C THR A 474 -5.02 13.91 -20.85
N GLN A 475 -5.48 15.02 -20.26
CA GLN A 475 -5.80 15.05 -18.82
C GLN A 475 -6.83 13.98 -18.41
N GLN A 476 -7.82 13.72 -19.27
CA GLN A 476 -8.95 12.83 -18.95
C GLN A 476 -8.89 11.47 -19.66
N TYR A 477 -8.36 11.41 -20.88
CA TYR A 477 -8.47 10.22 -21.72
C TYR A 477 -7.12 9.66 -22.11
N ARG A 478 -7.04 8.33 -22.20
CA ARG A 478 -6.04 7.61 -22.98
C ARG A 478 -6.70 6.99 -24.21
N TYR A 479 -6.08 7.14 -25.37
CA TYR A 479 -6.59 6.60 -26.64
C TYR A 479 -5.46 5.98 -27.46
N THR A 480 -5.65 4.74 -27.92
CA THR A 480 -4.64 3.98 -28.68
C THR A 480 -5.20 3.44 -29.98
N GLU A 481 -4.47 3.58 -31.08
CA GLU A 481 -4.73 2.90 -32.37
C GLU A 481 -3.59 1.91 -32.68
N TRP A 482 -3.95 0.64 -32.85
CA TRP A 482 -3.02 -0.42 -33.26
C TRP A 482 -3.07 -0.59 -34.77
N VAL A 483 -2.11 -0.03 -35.49
CA VAL A 483 -2.08 0.03 -36.95
C VAL A 483 -0.95 -0.79 -37.53
N LYS A 484 -1.08 -1.22 -38.78
CA LYS A 484 -0.02 -1.99 -39.46
C LYS A 484 1.27 -1.20 -39.58
N PHE A 485 2.36 -1.87 -39.22
CA PHE A 485 3.70 -1.28 -39.16
C PHE A 485 4.71 -2.20 -39.84
N SER A 486 5.68 -1.59 -40.55
CA SER A 486 6.75 -2.29 -41.24
C SER A 486 8.11 -1.85 -40.70
N ASP A 487 8.89 -2.81 -40.20
CA ASP A 487 10.26 -2.61 -39.69
C ASP A 487 11.31 -2.42 -40.82
N GLY A 488 10.87 -1.96 -41.99
CA GLY A 488 11.77 -1.62 -43.09
C GLY A 488 12.63 -0.38 -42.78
N PRO A 489 13.59 -0.03 -43.66
CA PRO A 489 14.50 1.09 -43.45
C PRO A 489 13.82 2.45 -43.21
N LEU A 490 12.56 2.57 -43.61
CA LEU A 490 11.76 3.80 -43.54
C LEU A 490 10.72 3.79 -42.41
N PHE A 491 10.59 2.71 -41.62
CA PHE A 491 9.63 2.58 -40.52
C PHE A 491 8.20 3.03 -40.90
N GLU A 492 7.60 2.33 -41.87
CA GLU A 492 6.33 2.74 -42.49
C GLU A 492 5.11 2.31 -41.68
N THR A 493 4.13 3.22 -41.58
CA THR A 493 2.85 2.98 -40.92
C THR A 493 1.71 3.05 -41.93
N ASP A 494 0.88 2.01 -41.96
CA ASP A 494 -0.32 1.94 -42.78
C ASP A 494 -1.57 2.12 -41.91
N TRP A 495 -2.01 3.37 -41.78
CA TRP A 495 -3.18 3.78 -41.01
C TRP A 495 -4.52 3.25 -41.57
N SER A 496 -4.51 2.66 -42.77
CA SER A 496 -5.71 2.04 -43.35
C SER A 496 -5.98 0.64 -42.79
N VAL A 497 -4.96 -0.01 -42.21
CA VAL A 497 -5.06 -1.34 -41.62
C VAL A 497 -4.99 -1.23 -40.11
N LEU A 498 -6.15 -1.39 -39.47
CA LEU A 498 -6.34 -1.26 -38.03
C LEU A 498 -6.57 -2.64 -37.40
N PHE A 499 -5.76 -3.00 -36.41
CA PHE A 499 -5.86 -4.23 -35.63
C PHE A 499 -6.70 -4.07 -34.34
N GLY A 500 -6.82 -2.85 -33.82
CA GLY A 500 -7.57 -2.60 -32.59
C GLY A 500 -7.54 -1.12 -32.18
N VAL A 501 -8.51 -0.74 -31.36
CA VAL A 501 -8.63 0.63 -30.80
C VAL A 501 -8.99 0.54 -29.33
N GLU A 502 -8.38 1.41 -28.54
CA GLU A 502 -8.62 1.52 -27.10
C GLU A 502 -8.97 2.96 -26.73
N LEU A 503 -9.91 3.13 -25.81
CA LEU A 503 -10.27 4.41 -25.21
C LEU A 503 -10.63 4.21 -23.74
N TYR A 504 -9.84 4.80 -22.84
CA TYR A 504 -10.05 4.75 -21.40
C TYR A 504 -10.32 6.16 -20.85
N ASP A 505 -11.33 6.29 -19.98
CA ASP A 505 -11.78 7.55 -19.37
C ASP A 505 -11.35 7.60 -17.91
N HIS A 506 -10.22 8.24 -17.63
CA HIS A 506 -9.61 8.30 -16.30
C HIS A 506 -10.45 9.08 -15.29
N GLY A 507 -11.45 9.85 -15.74
CA GLY A 507 -12.39 10.52 -14.84
C GLY A 507 -13.40 9.56 -14.20
N THR A 508 -13.62 8.39 -14.80
CA THR A 508 -14.60 7.39 -14.32
C THR A 508 -14.00 6.00 -14.11
N ASP A 509 -12.86 5.72 -14.74
CA ASP A 509 -12.15 4.44 -14.76
C ASP A 509 -10.63 4.71 -14.76
N PRO A 510 -10.08 5.21 -13.62
CA PRO A 510 -8.67 5.58 -13.51
C PRO A 510 -7.72 4.39 -13.68
N ASP A 511 -8.21 3.17 -13.45
CA ASP A 511 -7.44 1.92 -13.56
C ASP A 511 -7.65 1.21 -14.91
N GLU A 512 -8.22 1.90 -15.90
CA GLU A 512 -8.33 1.47 -17.31
C GLU A 512 -9.02 0.11 -17.52
N ASN A 513 -10.04 -0.22 -16.71
CA ASN A 513 -10.73 -1.51 -16.72
C ASN A 513 -11.73 -1.73 -17.87
N ILE A 514 -12.19 -0.66 -18.53
CA ILE A 514 -13.25 -0.75 -19.55
C ILE A 514 -12.85 0.04 -20.79
N ASN A 515 -12.58 -0.67 -21.89
CA ASN A 515 -12.37 -0.04 -23.18
C ASN A 515 -13.71 0.51 -23.73
N LYS A 516 -13.81 1.84 -23.82
CA LYS A 516 -14.97 2.60 -24.31
C LYS A 516 -14.94 2.88 -25.81
N ALA A 517 -13.93 2.41 -26.55
CA ALA A 517 -13.72 2.78 -27.96
C ALA A 517 -14.92 2.46 -28.88
N HIS A 518 -15.78 1.51 -28.49
CA HIS A 518 -16.95 1.09 -29.25
C HIS A 518 -18.29 1.57 -28.67
N TYR A 519 -18.26 2.40 -27.62
CA TYR A 519 -19.49 2.94 -27.03
C TYR A 519 -19.95 4.16 -27.83
N GLU A 520 -21.20 4.18 -28.26
CA GLU A 520 -21.72 5.29 -29.09
C GLU A 520 -21.64 6.64 -28.36
N SER A 521 -21.78 6.65 -27.03
CA SER A 521 -21.63 7.84 -26.19
C SER A 521 -20.23 8.48 -26.26
N TYR A 522 -19.22 7.71 -26.68
CA TYR A 522 -17.82 8.16 -26.80
C TYR A 522 -17.39 8.39 -28.26
N ARG A 523 -18.31 8.32 -29.23
CA ARG A 523 -18.00 8.45 -30.66
C ARG A 523 -17.27 9.76 -31.00
N GLU A 524 -17.77 10.89 -30.52
CA GLU A 524 -17.18 12.21 -30.78
C GLU A 524 -15.83 12.39 -30.07
N VAL A 525 -15.70 11.85 -28.85
CA VAL A 525 -14.43 11.82 -28.09
C VAL A 525 -13.39 11.03 -28.87
N ARG A 526 -13.74 9.82 -29.31
CA ARG A 526 -12.88 8.96 -30.14
C ARG A 526 -12.45 9.66 -31.43
N HIS A 527 -13.38 10.28 -32.15
CA HIS A 527 -13.06 11.00 -33.39
C HIS A 527 -12.08 12.15 -33.14
N THR A 528 -12.28 12.89 -32.06
CA THR A 528 -11.40 13.99 -31.65
C THR A 528 -9.99 13.50 -31.29
N LEU A 529 -9.89 12.45 -30.48
CA LEU A 529 -8.61 11.88 -30.05
C LEU A 529 -7.87 11.20 -31.20
N SER A 530 -8.58 10.51 -32.10
CA SER A 530 -8.01 9.93 -33.33
C SER A 530 -7.39 11.01 -34.22
N LYS A 531 -8.10 12.13 -34.41
CA LYS A 531 -7.54 13.27 -35.15
C LYS A 531 -6.29 13.83 -34.46
N GLN A 532 -6.35 14.10 -33.14
CA GLN A 532 -5.19 14.62 -32.40
C GLN A 532 -3.98 13.68 -32.45
N LEU A 533 -4.22 12.37 -32.33
CA LEU A 533 -3.17 11.35 -32.43
C LEU A 533 -2.47 11.42 -33.79
N ARG A 534 -3.24 11.51 -34.89
CA ARG A 534 -2.74 11.50 -36.26
C ARG A 534 -2.14 12.83 -36.72
N ASP A 535 -2.62 13.94 -36.17
CA ASP A 535 -2.02 15.28 -36.37
C ASP A 535 -0.61 15.36 -35.75
N GLY A 536 -0.31 14.48 -34.79
CA GLY A 536 1.00 14.31 -34.18
C GLY A 536 1.29 15.28 -33.03
N TRP A 537 2.33 14.96 -32.26
CA TRP A 537 2.67 15.67 -31.03
C TRP A 537 2.98 17.16 -31.23
N ARG A 538 3.50 17.56 -32.39
CA ARG A 538 3.81 18.98 -32.69
C ARG A 538 2.57 19.88 -32.57
N GLN A 539 1.37 19.36 -32.86
CA GLN A 539 0.11 20.10 -32.74
C GLN A 539 -0.46 20.12 -31.31
N SER A 540 0.10 19.30 -30.41
CA SER A 540 -0.29 19.23 -29.00
C SER A 540 0.40 20.29 -28.14
N VAL A 541 1.51 20.86 -28.58
CA VAL A 541 2.26 21.91 -27.86
C VAL A 541 1.53 23.26 -27.98
N TYR A 542 1.36 23.97 -26.87
CA TYR A 542 0.82 25.34 -26.91
C TYR A 542 1.87 26.32 -27.47
N ALA A 543 1.41 27.30 -28.26
CA ALA A 543 2.30 28.35 -28.76
C ALA A 543 2.92 29.12 -27.59
N VAL A 544 4.26 29.07 -27.47
CA VAL A 544 4.97 29.78 -26.41
C VAL A 544 5.05 31.26 -26.79
N SER A 545 4.18 32.10 -26.22
CA SER A 545 4.36 33.55 -26.23
C SER A 545 5.53 33.91 -25.32
N GLY A 546 6.52 34.62 -25.86
CA GLY A 546 7.84 34.87 -25.27
C GLY A 546 7.85 35.09 -23.76
N VAL A 547 8.56 34.21 -23.06
CA VAL A 547 9.11 34.50 -21.74
C VAL A 547 10.59 34.76 -21.99
N THR A 548 10.97 36.03 -21.90
CA THR A 548 12.38 36.45 -21.82
C THR A 548 13.01 35.75 -20.61
N GLY A 549 14.20 35.17 -20.83
CA GLY A 549 14.90 34.34 -19.85
C GLY A 549 14.96 34.97 -18.46
N MET A 550 14.92 34.12 -17.43
CA MET A 550 15.08 34.57 -16.05
C MET A 550 16.39 35.36 -15.92
N GLU A 551 16.30 36.64 -15.54
CA GLU A 551 17.43 37.44 -15.11
C GLU A 551 17.90 36.90 -13.75
N GLY A 552 18.78 35.92 -13.81
CA GLY A 552 19.40 35.24 -12.69
C GLY A 552 20.47 34.29 -13.19
N ARG A 553 21.37 34.80 -14.04
CA ARG A 553 22.54 34.04 -14.52
C ARG A 553 23.38 33.65 -13.31
N MET A 554 23.37 32.36 -12.96
CA MET A 554 24.32 31.77 -12.03
C MET A 554 25.63 31.48 -12.79
N ASP A 555 26.72 32.13 -12.37
CA ASP A 555 28.03 32.00 -13.00
C ASP A 555 28.64 30.60 -12.83
N ASN A 556 29.23 30.12 -13.94
CA ASN A 556 30.15 28.99 -14.14
C ASN A 556 30.54 28.15 -12.90
N GLY A 557 29.81 27.05 -12.67
CA GLY A 557 30.18 26.02 -11.69
C GLY A 557 29.14 24.92 -11.46
N LEU A 558 28.13 24.79 -12.33
CA LEU A 558 27.03 23.84 -12.19
C LEU A 558 27.44 22.42 -12.57
N VAL A 559 27.08 21.46 -11.71
CA VAL A 559 27.24 20.02 -11.96
C VAL A 559 25.86 19.41 -12.19
N LEU A 560 25.75 18.53 -13.19
CA LEU A 560 24.52 17.77 -13.45
C LEU A 560 24.66 16.37 -12.86
N LEU A 561 23.72 16.00 -11.99
CA LEU A 561 23.54 14.63 -11.51
C LEU A 561 22.18 14.10 -11.97
N GLY A 562 22.20 13.22 -12.97
CA GLY A 562 21.02 12.46 -13.39
C GLY A 562 20.97 11.12 -12.66
N LEU A 563 19.93 10.89 -11.86
CA LEU A 563 19.64 9.59 -11.26
C LEU A 563 18.52 8.93 -12.05
N LEU A 564 18.89 7.96 -12.89
CA LEU A 564 17.94 7.09 -13.58
C LEU A 564 17.65 5.88 -12.70
N ILE A 565 16.40 5.71 -12.30
CA ILE A 565 15.96 4.52 -11.57
C ILE A 565 15.35 3.55 -12.58
N THR A 566 16.01 2.41 -12.79
CA THR A 566 15.42 1.25 -13.44
C THR A 566 15.28 0.15 -12.41
N LEU A 567 14.03 -0.20 -12.09
CA LEU A 567 13.72 -1.29 -11.18
C LEU A 567 13.28 -2.50 -11.99
N SER A 568 13.89 -3.64 -11.71
CA SER A 568 13.46 -4.93 -12.22
C SER A 568 13.41 -5.92 -11.05
N ILE A 569 12.48 -6.87 -11.11
CA ILE A 569 12.40 -7.91 -10.09
C ILE A 569 13.56 -8.87 -10.34
N ILE A 570 14.66 -8.68 -9.61
CA ILE A 570 15.79 -9.59 -9.59
C ILE A 570 15.72 -10.33 -8.26
N LYS A 571 15.41 -11.63 -8.31
CA LYS A 571 15.62 -12.50 -7.16
C LYS A 571 17.13 -12.73 -7.02
N THR A 572 17.76 -12.17 -6.00
CA THR A 572 19.09 -12.61 -5.57
C THR A 572 18.95 -13.99 -4.93
N GLU A 573 19.81 -14.93 -5.33
CA GLU A 573 19.85 -16.30 -4.79
C GLU A 573 20.06 -16.36 -3.29
#